data_AF-A0A7Z9XLQ2-F1
#
_entry.id   AF-A0A7Z9XLQ2-F1
#
_cell.length_a   1.000
_cell.length_b   1.000
_cell.length_c   1.000
_cell.angle_alpha   90.00
_cell.angle_beta   90.00
_cell.angle_gamma   90.00
#
_symmetry.space_group_name_H-M   'P 1'
#
loop_
_entity.id
_entity.type
_entity.pdbx_description
1 polymer ?
#
loop_
_entity_poly.entity_id
_entity_poly.type
_entity_poly.pdbx_seq_one_letter_code
_entity_poly.pdbx_strand_id
1 'polypeptide(L)' 'PNDYMRDIDIVRYDRAGNETRRWTLHGAWVKVLEYDELEGANTENTIEKITISYQYWT' A
#
# COMPACT_ATOMS: atom_id res chain seq x y z
N PRO A 1 14.10 -0.78 -14.62
CA PRO A 1 13.30 -1.48 -13.57
C PRO A 1 13.71 -1.09 -12.15
N ASN A 2 15.01 -1.17 -11.83
CA ASN A 2 15.55 -0.86 -10.50
C ASN A 2 15.24 0.57 -10.01
N ASP A 3 15.04 1.51 -10.94
CA ASP A 3 14.81 2.91 -10.58
C ASP A 3 13.43 3.15 -9.92
N TYR A 4 12.41 2.35 -10.28
CA TYR A 4 11.03 2.54 -9.84
C TYR A 4 10.43 1.37 -9.04
N MET A 5 11.09 0.21 -9.01
CA MET A 5 10.63 -0.96 -8.23
C MET A 5 11.18 -0.90 -6.81
N ARG A 6 10.36 -1.26 -5.82
CA ARG A 6 10.72 -1.29 -4.40
C ARG A 6 10.16 -2.55 -3.75
N ASP A 7 10.86 -3.07 -2.74
CA ASP A 7 10.32 -4.14 -1.91
C ASP A 7 9.42 -3.54 -0.81
N ILE A 8 8.31 -4.20 -0.53
CA ILE A 8 7.29 -3.72 0.41
C ILE A 8 6.99 -4.79 1.44
N ASP A 9 7.05 -4.43 2.72
CA ASP A 9 6.65 -5.30 3.82
C ASP A 9 5.23 -4.96 4.30
N ILE A 10 4.36 -5.97 4.30
CA ILE A 10 3.04 -5.92 4.93
C ILE A 10 3.14 -6.68 6.24
N VAL A 11 3.01 -5.98 7.37
CA VAL A 11 3.15 -6.56 8.71
C VAL A 11 1.81 -6.53 9.44
N ARG A 12 1.41 -7.68 9.97
CA ARG A 12 0.22 -7.83 10.81
C ARG A 12 0.63 -7.89 12.27
N TYR A 13 0.07 -6.99 13.06
CA TYR A 13 0.24 -6.96 14.50
C TYR A 13 -0.99 -7.52 15.25
N ASP A 14 -0.77 -8.07 16.43
CA ASP A 14 -1.85 -8.38 17.38
C ASP A 14 -2.31 -7.11 18.13
N ARG A 15 -3.31 -7.25 19.00
CA ARG A 15 -3.82 -6.12 19.81
C ARG A 15 -2.82 -5.61 20.86
N ALA A 16 -1.81 -6.41 21.21
CA ALA A 16 -0.74 -6.03 22.12
C ALA A 16 0.45 -5.37 21.40
N GLY A 17 0.41 -5.29 20.07
CA GLY A 17 1.45 -4.71 19.23
C GLY A 17 2.56 -5.68 18.82
N ASN A 18 2.42 -6.98 19.08
CA ASN A 18 3.41 -7.97 18.65
C ASN A 18 3.19 -8.33 17.18
N GLU A 19 4.29 -8.50 16.44
CA GLU A 19 4.25 -8.97 15.06
C GLU A 19 3.77 -10.43 15.02
N THR A 20 2.66 -10.67 14.32
CA THR A 20 2.09 -12.01 14.14
C THR A 20 2.48 -12.61 12.80
N ARG A 21 2.66 -11.77 11.78
CA ARG A 21 2.96 -12.20 10.41
C ARG A 21 3.52 -11.05 9.60
N ARG A 22 4.41 -11.38 8.67
CA ARG A 22 4.94 -10.49 7.63
C ARG A 22 4.82 -11.15 6.27
N TRP A 23 4.52 -10.33 5.27
CA TRP A 23 4.63 -10.67 3.85
C TRP A 23 5.54 -9.65 3.20
N THR A 24 6.56 -10.11 2.49
CA THR A 24 7.48 -9.27 1.73
C THR A 24 7.14 -9.41 0.25
N LEU A 25 6.73 -8.30 -0.36
CA LEU A 25 6.48 -8.20 -1.80
C LEU A 25 7.77 -7.74 -2.49
N HIS A 26 8.29 -8.57 -3.38
CA HIS A 26 9.55 -8.29 -4.08
C HIS A 26 9.28 -7.61 -5.41
N GLY A 27 10.03 -6.55 -5.68
CA GLY A 27 9.92 -5.79 -6.91
C GLY A 27 8.52 -5.24 -7.13
N ALA A 28 7.95 -4.55 -6.15
CA ALA A 28 6.66 -3.89 -6.28
C ALA A 28 6.77 -2.53 -6.99
N TRP A 29 5.73 -2.14 -7.72
CA TRP A 29 5.62 -0.83 -8.36
C TRP A 29 4.16 -0.35 -8.38
N VAL A 30 3.98 0.97 -8.47
CA VAL A 30 2.64 1.58 -8.59
C VAL A 30 2.09 1.31 -9.98
N LYS A 31 0.89 0.72 -10.05
CA LYS A 31 0.17 0.47 -11.30
C LYS A 31 -0.91 1.52 -11.56
N VAL A 32 -1.65 1.91 -10.53
CA VAL A 32 -2.70 2.93 -10.61
C VAL A 32 -2.68 3.78 -9.35
N LEU A 33 -2.88 5.08 -9.52
CA LEU A 33 -3.06 6.05 -8.45
C LEU A 33 -4.41 6.74 -8.66
N GLU A 34 -5.30 6.61 -7.69
CA GLU A 34 -6.65 7.18 -7.73
C GLU A 34 -6.79 8.17 -6.58
N TYR A 35 -7.24 9.37 -6.92
CA TYR A 35 -7.56 10.42 -5.97
C TYR A 35 -9.08 10.52 -5.89
N ASP A 36 -9.62 10.58 -4.67
CA ASP A 36 -11.03 10.92 -4.49
C ASP A 36 -11.30 12.36 -4.94
N GLU A 37 -12.52 12.59 -5.41
CA GLU A 37 -12.95 13.92 -5.86
C GLU A 37 -13.04 14.89 -4.67
N LEU A 38 -12.41 16.05 -4.84
CA LEU A 38 -12.43 17.13 -3.85
C LEU A 38 -13.76 17.90 -3.99
N GLU A 39 -14.84 17.40 -3.40
CA GLU A 39 -16.10 18.14 -3.31
C GLU A 39 -16.10 19.12 -2.13
N GLY A 40 -16.39 20.40 -2.41
CA GLY A 40 -16.28 21.52 -1.45
C GLY A 40 -17.26 21.50 -0.28
N ALA A 41 -18.16 20.52 -0.20
CA ALA A 41 -19.09 20.31 0.92
C ALA A 41 -18.87 18.97 1.64
N ASN A 42 -17.81 18.23 1.30
CA ASN A 42 -17.55 16.92 1.88
C ASN A 42 -16.96 17.05 3.29
N THR A 43 -17.60 16.41 4.28
CA THR A 43 -17.13 16.31 5.67
C THR A 43 -16.33 15.04 5.95
N GLU A 44 -16.16 14.17 4.95
CA GLU A 44 -15.41 12.94 5.03
C GLU A 44 -13.91 13.18 4.77
N ASN A 45 -13.08 12.29 5.29
CA ASN A 45 -11.65 12.34 5.02
C ASN A 45 -11.40 11.93 3.57
N THR A 46 -10.62 12.72 2.84
CA THR A 46 -10.12 12.32 1.51
C THR A 46 -9.29 11.05 1.64
N ILE A 47 -9.67 10.02 0.90
CA ILE A 47 -8.92 8.76 0.82
C ILE A 47 -8.19 8.75 -0.51
N GLU A 48 -6.88 8.52 -0.46
CA GLU A 48 -6.07 8.27 -1.65
C GLU A 48 -5.85 6.77 -1.80
N LYS A 49 -6.08 6.22 -3.00
CA LYS A 49 -5.91 4.79 -3.27
C LYS A 49 -4.74 4.56 -4.21
N ILE A 50 -3.82 3.71 -3.78
CA ILE A 50 -2.69 3.24 -4.59
C ILE A 50 -2.89 1.75 -4.89
N THR A 51 -2.93 1.40 -6.18
CA THR A 51 -2.88 0.01 -6.62
C THR A 51 -1.47 -0.33 -7.03
N ILE A 52 -0.85 -1.32 -6.36
CA ILE A 52 0.48 -1.82 -6.66
C ILE A 52 0.44 -3.16 -7.38
N SER A 53 1.46 -3.44 -8.18
CA SER A 53 1.78 -4.77 -8.70
C SER A 53 3.15 -5.21 -8.20
N TYR A 54 3.38 -6.51 -8.10
CA TYR A 54 4.63 -7.08 -7.57
C TYR A 54 5.01 -8.33 -8.38
N GLN A 55 6.27 -8.76 -8.27
CA GLN A 55 6.77 -9.91 -9.01
C GLN A 55 6.42 -11.23 -8.31
N TYR A 56 6.76 -11.34 -7.02
CA TYR A 56 6.42 -12.47 -6.16
C TYR A 56 6.39 -12.02 -4.69
N TRP A 57 5.89 -12.89 -3.81
CA TRP A 57 5.82 -12.63 -2.37
C TRP A 57 6.48 -13.77 -1.58
N THR A 58 6.98 -13.44 -0.39
CA THR A 58 7.50 -14.39 0.62
C THR A 58 6.91 -14.11 1.98
#